data_AF-A0A9Q4A687-F1
#
_entry.id   AF-A0A9Q4A687-F1
#
_cell.length_a   1.000
_cell.length_b   1.000
_cell.length_c   1.000
_cell.angle_alpha   90.00
_cell.angle_beta   90.00
_cell.angle_gamma   90.00
#
_symmetry.space_group_name_H-M   'P 1'
#
loop_
_entity.id
_entity.type
_entity.pdbx_description
1 polymer ?
#
loop_
_entity_poly.entity_id
_entity_poly.type
_entity_poly.pdbx_seq_one_letter_code
_entity_poly.pdbx_strand_id
1 'polypeptide(L)'
;MTLSFVAKALILMLFLGSTLYVHLRGRARLPLLRQFVNHSALFAPYNALMYLFSRVPSEPYLDRSKFPELDILKDNWETIRDEAMHLFDEGY
;
A
#
# COMPACT_ATOMS: atom_id res chain seq x y z
N MET A 1 -34.18 -13.74 -16.68
CA MET A 1 -32.70 -13.78 -16.79
C MET A 1 -32.21 -14.91 -15.92
N THR A 2 -31.34 -15.79 -16.43
CA THR A 2 -30.84 -16.93 -15.64
C THR A 2 -29.98 -16.42 -14.49
N LEU A 3 -30.10 -17.02 -13.30
CA LEU A 3 -29.32 -16.66 -12.11
C LEU A 3 -27.81 -16.60 -12.40
N SER A 4 -27.33 -17.47 -13.29
CA SER A 4 -25.96 -17.51 -13.79
C SER A 4 -25.53 -16.21 -14.51
N PHE A 5 -26.41 -15.63 -15.33
CA PHE A 5 -26.12 -14.38 -16.03
C PHE A 5 -25.96 -13.22 -15.05
N VAL A 6 -26.87 -13.11 -14.08
CA VAL A 6 -26.84 -12.08 -13.04
C VAL A 6 -25.57 -12.20 -12.19
N ALA A 7 -25.20 -13.41 -11.77
CA ALA A 7 -23.99 -13.63 -10.97
C ALA A 7 -22.71 -13.23 -11.73
N LYS A 8 -22.59 -13.60 -13.02
CA LYS A 8 -21.43 -13.23 -13.85
C LYS A 8 -21.35 -11.71 -14.06
N ALA A 9 -22.48 -11.07 -14.30
CA ALA A 9 -22.55 -9.61 -14.46
C ALA A 9 -22.14 -8.88 -13.17
N LEU A 10 -22.59 -9.36 -12.00
CA LEU A 10 -22.21 -8.80 -10.70
C LEU A 10 -20.71 -8.90 -10.43
N ILE A 11 -20.10 -10.05 -10.70
CA ILE A 11 -18.64 -10.25 -10.52
C ILE A 11 -17.86 -9.29 -11.43
N LEU A 12 -18.26 -9.16 -12.70
CA LEU A 12 -17.62 -8.23 -13.63
C LEU A 12 -17.78 -6.77 -13.18
N MET A 13 -18.97 -6.36 -12.73
CA MET A 13 -19.20 -5.01 -12.22
C MET A 13 -18.37 -4.70 -10.98
N LEU A 14 -18.25 -5.65 -10.04
CA LEU A 14 -17.39 -5.52 -8.86
C LEU A 14 -15.91 -5.39 -9.25
N PHE A 15 -15.45 -6.17 -10.23
CA PHE A 15 -14.07 -6.09 -10.71
C PHE A 15 -13.77 -4.75 -11.39
N LEU A 16 -14.64 -4.30 -12.30
CA LEU A 16 -14.50 -3.01 -12.98
C LEU A 16 -14.59 -1.84 -12.00
N GLY A 17 -15.56 -1.88 -11.07
CA GLY A 17 -15.75 -0.85 -10.06
C GLY A 17 -14.57 -0.73 -9.10
N SER A 18 -14.03 -1.86 -8.63
CA SER A 18 -12.85 -1.85 -7.75
C SER A 18 -11.58 -1.39 -8.47
N THR A 19 -11.38 -1.79 -9.73
CA THR A 19 -10.27 -1.32 -10.57
C THR A 19 -10.35 0.19 -10.79
N LEU A 20 -11.54 0.71 -11.08
CA LEU A 20 -11.78 2.14 -11.25
C LEU A 20 -11.54 2.91 -9.94
N TYR A 21 -12.03 2.39 -8.80
CA TYR A 21 -11.80 2.98 -7.49
C TYR A 21 -10.30 3.10 -7.17
N VAL A 22 -9.53 2.02 -7.35
CA VAL A 22 -8.08 2.03 -7.11
C VAL A 22 -7.38 2.99 -8.07
N HIS A 23 -7.80 3.06 -9.34
CA HIS A 23 -7.25 3.99 -10.32
C HIS A 23 -7.50 5.46 -9.93
N LEU A 24 -8.72 5.79 -9.50
CA LEU A 24 -9.09 7.16 -9.11
C LEU A 24 -8.47 7.57 -7.77
N ARG A 25 -8.20 6.61 -6.87
CA ARG A 25 -7.52 6.84 -5.59
C ARG A 25 -6.04 7.21 -5.76
N GLY A 26 -5.38 6.72 -6.82
CA GLY A 26 -3.99 7.06 -7.13
C GLY A 26 -3.81 8.50 -7.60
N ARG A 27 -3.01 9.29 -6.88
CA ARG A 27 -2.60 10.65 -7.30
C ARG A 27 -1.61 10.62 -8.48
N ALA A 28 -0.68 9.66 -8.48
CA ALA A 28 0.21 9.38 -9.61
C ALA A 28 -0.37 8.23 -10.45
N ARG A 29 -0.78 8.53 -11.68
CA ARG A 29 -1.44 7.55 -12.56
C ARG A 29 -0.43 6.98 -13.55
N LEU A 30 -0.31 5.67 -13.60
CA LEU A 30 0.42 4.99 -14.67
C LEU A 30 -0.39 5.08 -15.98
N PRO A 31 0.28 5.09 -17.14
CA PRO A 31 -0.41 5.01 -18.43
C PRO A 31 -1.22 3.71 -18.51
N LEU A 32 -2.44 3.81 -19.07
CA LEU A 32 -3.46 2.74 -19.11
C LEU A 32 -2.90 1.37 -19.51
N LEU A 33 -2.04 1.30 -20.53
CA LEU A 33 -1.43 0.06 -21.01
C LEU A 33 -0.55 -0.64 -19.97
N ARG A 34 0.23 0.13 -19.18
CA ARG A 34 1.03 -0.46 -18.08
C ARG A 34 0.15 -0.91 -16.93
N GLN A 35 -1.00 -0.26 -16.73
CA GLN A 35 -1.91 -0.60 -15.65
C GLN A 35 -2.62 -1.94 -15.88
N PHE A 36 -2.93 -2.29 -17.13
CA PHE A 36 -3.51 -3.61 -17.48
C PHE A 36 -2.51 -4.77 -17.35
N VAL A 37 -1.21 -4.50 -17.54
CA VAL A 37 -0.14 -5.53 -17.43
C VAL A 37 0.36 -5.68 -15.99
N ASN A 38 0.13 -4.67 -15.14
CA ASN A 38 0.51 -4.72 -13.74
C ASN A 38 -0.38 -5.69 -12.96
N HIS A 39 0.26 -6.62 -12.25
CA HIS A 39 -0.40 -7.69 -11.49
C HIS A 39 -1.32 -7.14 -10.40
N SER A 40 -1.05 -5.91 -9.93
CA SER A 40 -1.85 -5.19 -8.94
C SER A 40 -3.30 -4.93 -9.38
N ALA A 41 -3.60 -4.91 -10.69
CA ALA A 41 -4.97 -4.76 -11.19
C ALA A 41 -5.83 -6.00 -10.90
N LEU A 42 -5.25 -7.22 -10.89
CA LEU A 42 -5.97 -8.44 -10.52
C LEU A 42 -6.41 -8.42 -9.06
N PHE A 43 -5.59 -7.83 -8.19
CA PHE A 43 -5.90 -7.68 -6.77
C PHE A 43 -6.71 -6.42 -6.44
N ALA A 44 -7.18 -5.66 -7.44
CA ALA A 44 -7.94 -4.44 -7.21
C ALA A 44 -9.20 -4.65 -6.33
N PRO A 45 -10.01 -5.73 -6.46
CA PRO A 45 -11.15 -5.97 -5.57
C PRO A 45 -10.73 -6.14 -4.11
N TYR A 46 -9.68 -6.92 -3.87
CA TYR A 46 -9.14 -7.15 -2.54
C TYR A 46 -8.57 -5.86 -1.94
N ASN A 47 -7.76 -5.13 -2.71
CA ASN A 47 -7.18 -3.86 -2.30
C ASN A 47 -8.27 -2.81 -2.04
N ALA A 48 -9.33 -2.76 -2.86
CA ALA A 48 -10.46 -1.86 -2.66
C ALA A 48 -11.16 -2.12 -1.32
N LEU A 49 -11.40 -3.39 -0.97
CA LEU A 49 -11.94 -3.75 0.36
C LEU A 49 -10.99 -3.30 1.47
N MET A 50 -9.69 -3.61 1.36
CA MET A 50 -8.70 -3.17 2.35
C MET A 50 -8.70 -1.65 2.53
N TYR A 51 -8.81 -0.89 1.44
CA TYR A 51 -8.84 0.57 1.49
C TYR A 51 -10.14 1.14 2.04
N LEU A 52 -11.28 0.50 1.77
CA LEU A 52 -12.59 0.91 2.30
C LEU A 52 -12.68 0.72 3.83
N PHE A 53 -12.03 -0.32 4.35
CA PHE A 53 -12.05 -0.66 5.77
C PHE A 53 -10.80 -0.20 6.54
N SER A 54 -9.78 0.33 5.87
CA SER A 54 -8.56 0.80 6.53
C SER A 54 -8.76 2.20 7.12
N ARG A 55 -8.32 2.37 8.37
CA ARG A 55 -8.26 3.66 9.08
C ARG A 55 -7.00 4.46 8.72
N VAL A 56 -6.06 3.88 7.97
CA VAL A 56 -4.80 4.52 7.61
C VAL A 56 -5.03 5.51 6.46
N PRO A 57 -4.61 6.78 6.58
CA PRO A 57 -4.79 7.77 5.53
C PRO A 57 -3.98 7.39 4.29
N SER A 58 -4.48 7.79 3.11
CA SER A 58 -3.79 7.59 1.83
C SER A 58 -2.73 8.66 1.58
N GLU A 59 -1.80 8.81 2.52
CA GLU A 59 -0.72 9.80 2.48
C GLU A 59 0.64 9.10 2.33
N PRO A 60 1.57 9.63 1.52
CA PRO A 60 2.89 9.02 1.35
C PRO A 60 3.71 9.01 2.64
N TYR A 61 3.55 10.05 3.46
CA TYR A 61 4.23 10.19 4.74
C TYR A 61 3.17 10.24 5.84
N LEU A 62 3.21 9.24 6.71
CA LEU A 62 2.34 9.19 7.88
C LEU A 62 2.90 10.08 8.98
N ASP A 63 2.02 10.67 9.77
CA ASP A 63 2.43 11.45 10.94
C ASP A 63 3.26 10.57 11.89
N ARG A 64 4.44 11.08 12.25
CA ARG A 64 5.38 10.44 13.16
C ARG A 64 4.74 10.13 14.51
N SER A 65 3.82 10.99 14.97
CA SER A 65 3.12 10.80 16.26
C SER A 65 2.42 9.44 16.40
N LYS A 66 2.13 8.77 15.28
CA LYS A 66 1.50 7.44 15.23
C LYS A 66 2.45 6.28 15.54
N PHE A 67 3.75 6.53 15.65
CA PHE A 67 4.78 5.48 15.79
C PHE A 67 5.67 5.71 17.02
N PRO A 68 5.12 5.89 18.24
CA PRO A 68 5.88 6.24 19.45
C PRO A 68 7.03 5.27 19.74
N GLU A 69 6.93 4.02 19.31
CA GLU A 69 7.95 2.99 19.49
C GLU A 69 9.29 3.36 18.83
N LEU A 70 9.25 4.19 17.78
CA LEU A 70 10.45 4.68 17.10
C LEU A 70 11.22 5.75 17.90
N ASP A 71 10.64 6.30 18.99
CA ASP A 71 11.34 7.28 19.81
C ASP A 71 12.58 6.69 20.47
N ILE A 72 12.52 5.42 20.89
CA ILE A 72 13.66 4.74 21.51
C ILE A 72 14.85 4.70 20.55
N LEU A 73 14.60 4.42 19.26
CA LEU A 73 15.64 4.40 18.22
C LEU A 73 16.16 5.82 17.94
N LYS A 74 15.26 6.80 17.91
CA LYS A 74 15.62 8.20 17.70
C LYS A 74 16.44 8.76 18.86
N ASP A 75 16.09 8.45 20.09
CA ASP A 75 16.74 8.99 21.29
C ASP A 75 18.13 8.37 21.50
N ASN A 76 18.32 7.12 21.07
CA ASN A 76 19.59 6.39 21.18
C ASN A 76 20.38 6.34 19.87
N TRP A 77 20.09 7.23 18.91
CA TRP A 77 20.68 7.17 17.57
C TRP A 77 22.21 7.34 17.58
N GLU A 78 22.76 8.12 18.52
CA GLU A 78 24.21 8.32 18.66
C GLU A 78 24.89 7.06 19.15
N THR A 79 24.33 6.39 20.16
CA THR A 79 24.82 5.11 20.67
C THR A 79 24.85 4.06 19.55
N ILE A 80 23.76 3.94 18.79
CA ILE A 80 23.67 3.00 17.68
C ILE A 80 24.71 3.32 16.60
N ARG A 81 24.89 4.61 16.26
CA ARG A 81 25.91 5.06 15.31
C ARG A 81 27.31 4.70 15.81
N ASP A 82 27.62 4.97 17.07
CA ASP A 82 28.94 4.78 17.64
C ASP A 82 29.29 3.29 17.72
N GLU A 83 28.33 2.43 18.07
CA GLU A 83 28.47 0.97 17.99
C GLU A 83 28.76 0.51 16.55
N ALA A 84 28.02 1.04 15.57
CA ALA A 84 28.22 0.68 14.16
C ALA A 84 29.58 1.16 13.63
N MET A 85 30.05 2.34 14.03
CA MET A 85 31.38 2.84 13.66
C MET A 85 32.49 2.00 14.29
N HIS A 86 32.34 1.60 15.55
CA HIS A 86 33.31 0.73 16.21
C HIS A 86 33.42 -0.63 15.50
N LEU A 87 32.30 -1.23 15.11
CA LEU A 87 32.29 -2.47 14.34
C LEU A 87 32.98 -2.32 12.97
N PHE A 88 32.79 -1.18 12.31
CA PHE A 88 33.42 -0.88 11.03
C PHE A 88 34.95 -0.67 11.17
N ASP A 89 35.38 0.06 12.20
CA ASP A 89 36.80 0.31 12.48
C ASP A 89 37.55 -0.98 12.90
N GLU A 90 36.85 -1.95 13.48
CA GLU A 90 37.37 -3.31 13.75
C GLU A 90 37.53 -4.18 12.49
N GLY A 91 37.16 -3.68 11.30
CA GLY A 91 37.46 -4.30 10.00
C GLY A 91 36.41 -5.29 9.48
N TYR A 92 35.15 -5.16 9.92
CA TYR A 92 34.00 -5.88 9.36
C TYR A 92 33.34 -5.17 8.17
#